data_AF-F4SBV1-F1
#
_entry.id   AF-F4SBV1-F1
#
_cell.length_a   1.000
_cell.length_b   1.000
_cell.length_c   1.000
_cell.angle_alpha   90.00
_cell.angle_beta   90.00
_cell.angle_gamma   90.00
#
_symmetry.space_group_name_H-M   'P 1'
#
loop_
_entity.id
_entity.type
_entity.pdbx_description
1 polymer ?
#
loop_
_entity_poly.entity_id
_entity_poly.type
_entity_poly.pdbx_seq_one_letter_code
_entity_poly.pdbx_strand_id
1 'polypeptide(L)'
;MFWNRSIPTLLLVFLLAGNPGSPIFASADVCSYSWTPGHVGERGQPALAECGTSSTTYLQCTQCGRSDGKPPAAQDCTDESGKPFGGSGDLTCDVAYSISTAGVGGRKVLCTHTHPGGTSDQVYCLRLVRPQQCSGCNA
;
A
#
# COMPACT_ATOMS: atom_id res chain seq x y z
N MET A 1 28.38 -19.73 55.84
CA MET A 1 28.49 -19.52 54.38
C MET A 1 27.91 -20.74 53.69
N PHE A 2 26.72 -20.64 53.09
CA PHE A 2 26.21 -21.62 52.12
C PHE A 2 25.67 -20.83 50.93
N TRP A 3 26.43 -20.88 49.85
CA TRP A 3 26.16 -20.20 48.60
C TRP A 3 25.26 -21.13 47.77
N ASN A 4 23.93 -20.98 47.90
CA ASN A 4 22.98 -21.69 47.04
C ASN A 4 22.77 -20.90 45.75
N ARG A 5 23.67 -21.13 44.79
CA ARG A 5 23.58 -20.60 43.43
C ARG A 5 22.97 -21.66 42.52
N SER A 6 21.65 -21.84 42.59
CA SER A 6 20.92 -22.73 41.67
C SER A 6 20.40 -21.93 40.47
N ILE A 7 21.30 -21.81 39.51
CA ILE A 7 21.18 -21.65 38.06
C ILE A 7 19.76 -21.38 37.47
N PRO A 8 19.59 -20.30 36.69
CA PRO A 8 18.38 -20.03 35.90
C PRO A 8 18.44 -20.76 34.56
N THR A 9 17.81 -21.93 34.44
CA THR A 9 17.90 -22.74 33.19
C THR A 9 16.56 -23.14 32.59
N LEU A 10 15.43 -22.60 33.07
CA LEU A 10 14.11 -22.97 32.54
C LEU A 10 13.49 -21.96 31.57
N LEU A 11 14.03 -20.75 31.45
CA LEU A 11 13.50 -19.73 30.52
C LEU A 11 14.13 -19.76 29.11
N LEU A 12 15.13 -20.61 28.86
CA LEU A 12 15.82 -20.65 27.57
C LEU A 12 15.30 -21.74 26.61
N VAL A 13 14.40 -22.62 27.05
CA VAL A 13 13.92 -23.74 26.21
C VAL A 13 12.72 -23.36 25.33
N PHE A 14 11.96 -22.33 25.69
CA PHE A 14 10.85 -21.84 24.85
C PHE A 14 11.30 -21.00 23.63
N LEU A 15 12.59 -20.66 23.53
CA LEU A 15 13.13 -19.92 22.38
C LEU A 15 13.70 -20.84 21.27
N LEU A 16 13.86 -22.15 21.49
CA LEU A 16 14.47 -23.06 20.51
C LEU A 16 13.49 -23.98 19.77
N ALA A 17 12.20 -23.98 20.12
CA ALA A 17 11.16 -24.73 19.39
C ALA A 17 10.26 -23.82 18.51
N GLY A 18 10.62 -22.54 18.36
CA GLY A 18 10.00 -21.65 17.39
C GLY A 18 10.71 -21.79 16.06
N ASN A 19 10.13 -22.54 15.13
CA ASN A 19 10.56 -22.62 13.73
C ASN A 19 10.82 -21.19 13.17
N PRO A 20 12.08 -20.77 12.91
CA PRO A 20 12.36 -19.44 12.36
C PRO A 20 12.09 -19.36 10.84
N GLY A 21 11.46 -20.38 10.25
CA GLY A 21 11.30 -20.54 8.80
C GLY A 21 10.14 -19.76 8.17
N SER A 22 9.48 -18.85 8.88
CA SER A 22 8.53 -17.93 8.27
C SER A 22 9.10 -16.52 8.37
N PRO A 23 9.24 -15.76 7.28
CA PRO A 23 9.56 -14.35 7.38
C PRO A 23 8.43 -13.67 8.16
N ILE A 24 8.61 -13.48 9.47
CA ILE A 24 7.67 -12.76 10.35
C ILE A 24 7.60 -11.27 9.94
N PHE A 25 8.52 -10.85 9.07
CA PHE A 25 8.46 -9.62 8.31
C PHE A 25 8.27 -9.99 6.84
N ALA A 26 7.01 -10.19 6.41
CA ALA A 26 6.70 -10.09 5.00
C ALA A 26 7.18 -8.70 4.54
N SER A 27 8.28 -8.66 3.78
CA SER A 27 8.79 -7.43 3.19
C SER A 27 7.75 -6.98 2.17
N ALA A 28 6.81 -6.14 2.60
CA ALA A 28 5.81 -5.59 1.70
C ALA A 28 6.44 -4.44 0.92
N ASP A 29 6.52 -4.57 -0.40
CA ASP A 29 7.00 -3.51 -1.27
C ASP A 29 5.97 -2.38 -1.30
N VAL A 30 6.44 -1.15 -1.13
CA VAL A 30 5.58 0.04 -1.13
C VAL A 30 5.37 0.51 -2.56
N CYS A 31 4.12 0.66 -2.97
CA CYS A 31 3.74 1.14 -4.28
C CYS A 31 3.88 2.67 -4.35
N SER A 32 5.09 3.21 -4.34
CA SER A 32 5.31 4.67 -4.25
C SER A 32 4.94 5.46 -5.51
N TYR A 33 4.80 4.80 -6.66
CA TYR A 33 4.61 5.45 -7.95
C TYR A 33 3.22 5.23 -8.54
N SER A 34 2.72 4.00 -8.55
CA SER A 34 1.37 3.70 -9.01
C SER A 34 0.79 2.50 -8.30
N TRP A 35 -0.53 2.44 -8.27
CA TRP A 35 -1.25 1.24 -7.87
C TRP A 35 -2.53 1.14 -8.68
N THR A 36 -2.78 -0.03 -9.25
CA THR A 36 -4.04 -0.38 -9.91
C THR A 36 -4.52 -1.75 -9.43
N PRO A 37 -5.84 -1.93 -9.27
CA PRO A 37 -6.42 -3.18 -8.83
C PRO A 37 -6.30 -4.19 -9.95
N GLY A 38 -6.18 -5.46 -9.58
CA GLY A 38 -6.10 -6.51 -10.59
C GLY A 38 -7.40 -6.62 -11.35
N HIS A 39 -7.29 -6.83 -12.66
CA HIS A 39 -8.41 -7.18 -13.51
C HIS A 39 -8.37 -8.68 -13.81
N VAL A 40 -9.53 -9.34 -13.80
CA VAL A 40 -9.62 -10.75 -14.21
C VAL A 40 -9.32 -10.80 -15.70
N GLY A 41 -8.23 -11.46 -16.08
CA GLY A 41 -7.86 -11.64 -17.48
C GLY A 41 -8.90 -12.49 -18.24
N GLU A 42 -8.92 -12.36 -19.57
CA GLU A 42 -9.90 -13.00 -20.48
C GLU A 42 -9.99 -14.54 -20.39
N ARG A 43 -9.09 -15.20 -19.65
CA ARG A 43 -9.04 -16.66 -19.48
C ARG A 43 -9.09 -17.13 -18.03
N GLY A 44 -9.71 -16.36 -17.13
CA GLY A 44 -9.84 -16.74 -15.72
C GLY A 44 -8.51 -16.77 -14.95
N GLN A 45 -7.52 -16.02 -15.45
CA GLN A 45 -6.28 -15.77 -14.70
C GLN A 45 -6.60 -15.00 -13.41
N PRO A 46 -5.83 -15.23 -12.33
CA PRO A 46 -6.03 -14.47 -11.10
C PRO A 46 -5.84 -12.97 -11.39
N ALA A 47 -6.74 -12.15 -10.83
CA ALA A 47 -6.62 -10.71 -10.89
C ALA A 47 -5.37 -10.29 -10.10
N LEU A 48 -4.29 -9.96 -10.81
CA LEU A 48 -3.05 -9.45 -10.22
C LEU A 48 -3.08 -7.94 -10.25
N ALA A 49 -2.97 -7.31 -9.09
CA ALA A 49 -2.84 -5.86 -9.00
C ALA A 49 -1.46 -5.42 -9.48
N GLU A 50 -1.37 -4.22 -10.02
CA GLU A 50 -0.10 -3.64 -10.46
C GLU A 50 0.37 -2.62 -9.43
N CYS A 51 1.63 -2.70 -9.06
CA CYS A 51 2.27 -1.83 -8.07
C CYS A 51 3.52 -1.22 -8.66
N GLY A 52 3.47 0.05 -9.02
CA GLY A 52 4.63 0.81 -9.44
C GLY A 52 5.42 1.30 -8.24
N THR A 53 6.70 0.92 -8.15
CA THR A 53 7.64 1.47 -7.15
C THR A 53 8.37 2.70 -7.70
N SER A 54 8.57 2.75 -9.02
CA SER A 54 9.17 3.88 -9.75
C SER A 54 8.49 4.04 -11.12
N SER A 55 8.90 5.05 -11.89
CA SER A 55 8.41 5.23 -13.27
C SER A 55 8.74 4.07 -14.22
N THR A 56 9.71 3.22 -13.84
CA THR A 56 10.22 2.13 -14.68
C THR A 56 10.09 0.75 -14.04
N THR A 57 9.61 0.68 -12.79
CA THR A 57 9.59 -0.57 -12.01
C THR A 57 8.19 -0.84 -11.52
N TYR A 58 7.62 -1.94 -12.00
CA TYR A 58 6.27 -2.39 -11.71
C TYR A 58 6.31 -3.83 -11.19
N LEU A 59 5.51 -4.12 -10.18
CA LEU A 59 5.39 -5.42 -9.52
C LEU A 59 3.96 -5.93 -9.72
N GLN A 60 3.82 -7.22 -10.00
CA GLN A 60 2.52 -7.89 -10.01
C GLN A 60 2.23 -8.46 -8.63
N CYS A 61 1.14 -7.99 -8.04
CA CYS A 61 0.75 -8.26 -6.67
C CYS A 61 -0.41 -9.24 -6.62
N THR A 62 -0.16 -10.40 -6.01
CA THR A 62 -1.21 -11.36 -5.65
C THR A 62 -2.02 -10.88 -4.44
N GLN A 63 -1.37 -10.08 -3.57
CA GLN A 63 -1.97 -9.48 -2.39
C GLN A 63 -1.56 -8.01 -2.31
N CYS A 64 -2.56 -7.13 -2.33
CA CYS A 64 -2.41 -5.71 -2.08
C CYS A 64 -3.18 -5.33 -0.82
N GLY A 65 -2.56 -4.51 0.02
CA GLY A 65 -3.15 -4.07 1.26
C GLY A 65 -2.11 -3.53 2.19
N ARG A 66 -2.38 -2.37 2.76
CA ARG A 66 -1.56 -1.80 3.82
C ARG A 66 -1.71 -2.64 5.09
N SER A 67 -0.63 -2.81 5.83
CA SER A 67 -0.64 -3.57 7.09
C SER A 67 -1.59 -3.02 8.16
N ASP A 68 -1.97 -1.74 8.06
CA ASP A 68 -2.95 -1.09 8.93
C ASP A 68 -4.41 -1.26 8.47
N GLY A 69 -4.65 -2.01 7.38
CA GLY A 69 -5.97 -2.29 6.82
C GLY A 69 -6.68 -1.07 6.24
N LYS A 70 -6.01 0.08 6.12
CA LYS A 70 -6.60 1.30 5.59
C LYS A 70 -6.30 1.46 4.10
N PRO A 71 -7.22 2.02 3.31
CA PRO A 71 -6.99 2.28 1.90
C PRO A 71 -5.89 3.33 1.70
N PRO A 72 -5.30 3.41 0.50
CA PRO A 72 -4.34 4.44 0.21
C PRO A 72 -5.00 5.82 0.22
N ALA A 73 -4.23 6.86 0.50
CA ALA A 73 -4.74 8.22 0.60
C ALA A 73 -3.75 9.26 0.11
N ALA A 74 -4.30 10.36 -0.41
CA ALA A 74 -3.60 11.54 -0.88
C ALA A 74 -4.15 12.81 -0.20
N GLN A 75 -3.40 13.91 -0.30
CA GLN A 75 -3.74 15.20 0.31
C GLN A 75 -3.67 16.34 -0.68
N ASP A 76 -4.35 17.44 -0.32
CA ASP A 76 -4.40 18.69 -1.08
C ASP A 76 -4.88 18.46 -2.52
N CYS A 77 -6.02 17.78 -2.67
CA CYS A 77 -6.56 17.37 -3.96
C CYS A 77 -7.40 18.46 -4.63
N THR A 78 -7.38 18.46 -5.95
CA THR A 78 -8.19 19.32 -6.81
C THR A 78 -8.76 18.55 -7.98
N ASP A 79 -9.92 19.00 -8.49
CA ASP A 79 -10.43 18.54 -9.77
C ASP A 79 -9.56 19.02 -10.95
N GLU A 80 -9.94 18.64 -12.18
CA GLU A 80 -9.24 19.03 -13.41
C GLU A 80 -9.23 20.56 -13.64
N SER A 81 -10.21 21.27 -13.09
CA SER A 81 -10.31 22.73 -13.14
C SER A 81 -9.49 23.43 -12.06
N GLY A 82 -8.81 22.68 -11.18
CA GLY A 82 -8.03 23.20 -10.07
C GLY A 82 -8.85 23.61 -8.85
N LYS A 83 -10.14 23.26 -8.78
CA LYS A 83 -10.96 23.52 -7.59
C LYS A 83 -10.67 22.49 -6.50
N PRO A 84 -10.61 22.89 -5.21
CA PRO A 84 -10.38 21.96 -4.11
C PRO A 84 -11.39 20.81 -4.10
N PHE A 85 -10.91 19.59 -3.89
CA PHE A 85 -11.70 18.37 -3.83
C PHE A 85 -11.42 17.62 -2.51
N GLY A 86 -12.47 17.12 -1.85
CA GLY A 86 -12.33 16.37 -0.59
C GLY A 86 -12.03 17.21 0.66
N GLY A 87 -12.09 18.55 0.56
CA GLY A 87 -11.80 19.46 1.68
C GLY A 87 -10.33 19.49 2.07
N SER A 88 -10.02 19.84 3.32
CA SER A 88 -8.64 19.90 3.85
C SER A 88 -8.13 18.57 4.41
N GLY A 89 -8.88 17.48 4.19
CA GLY A 89 -8.58 16.16 4.73
C GLY A 89 -7.83 15.25 3.76
N ASP A 90 -7.59 14.03 4.20
CA ASP A 90 -7.03 12.98 3.37
C ASP A 90 -8.12 12.41 2.47
N LEU A 91 -7.89 12.44 1.16
CA LEU A 91 -8.76 11.79 0.20
C LEU A 91 -8.30 10.34 0.01
N THR A 92 -9.25 9.43 0.03
CA THR A 92 -8.97 8.01 -0.23
C THR A 92 -8.86 7.76 -1.73
N CYS A 93 -7.80 7.05 -2.16
CA CYS A 93 -7.59 6.65 -3.55
C CYS A 93 -7.90 5.15 -3.72
N ASP A 94 -9.12 4.76 -3.35
CA ASP A 94 -9.55 3.36 -3.19
C ASP A 94 -9.56 2.58 -4.50
N VAL A 95 -9.65 3.26 -5.65
CA VAL A 95 -9.65 2.61 -6.96
C VAL A 95 -8.24 2.49 -7.51
N ALA A 96 -7.50 3.58 -7.64
CA ALA A 96 -6.15 3.60 -8.20
C ALA A 96 -5.42 4.89 -7.87
N TYR A 97 -4.10 4.89 -8.03
CA TYR A 97 -3.35 6.14 -8.15
C TYR A 97 -2.12 5.99 -9.05
N SER A 98 -1.63 7.11 -9.55
CA SER A 98 -0.36 7.19 -10.28
C SER A 98 0.30 8.56 -10.14
N ILE A 99 1.62 8.64 -10.35
CA ILE A 99 2.32 9.93 -10.46
C ILE A 99 2.33 10.35 -11.93
N SER A 100 1.48 11.33 -12.28
CA SER A 100 1.44 11.95 -13.59
C SER A 100 2.60 12.94 -13.80
N THR A 101 3.11 13.01 -15.03
CA THR A 101 4.04 14.05 -15.47
C THR A 101 3.32 15.38 -15.74
N ALA A 102 2.09 15.29 -16.26
CA ALA A 102 1.17 16.41 -16.45
C ALA A 102 0.26 16.53 -15.21
N GLY A 103 0.62 17.43 -14.30
CA GLY A 103 -0.15 17.72 -13.10
C GLY A 103 -1.00 18.99 -13.25
N VAL A 104 -1.99 19.17 -12.37
CA VAL A 104 -2.80 20.41 -12.31
C VAL A 104 -2.29 21.29 -11.17
N GLY A 105 -1.81 22.50 -11.50
CA GLY A 105 -1.29 23.44 -10.49
C GLY A 105 -0.14 22.86 -9.63
N GLY A 106 0.72 22.02 -10.21
CA GLY A 106 1.83 21.36 -9.52
C GLY A 106 1.49 20.04 -8.81
N ARG A 107 0.21 19.62 -8.82
CA ARG A 107 -0.27 18.37 -8.23
C ARG A 107 -0.11 17.22 -9.20
N LYS A 108 0.78 16.29 -8.88
CA LYS A 108 1.17 15.19 -9.78
C LYS A 108 0.55 13.85 -9.42
N VAL A 109 -0.04 13.71 -8.23
CA VAL A 109 -0.66 12.46 -7.82
C VAL A 109 -2.05 12.40 -8.43
N LEU A 110 -2.24 11.54 -9.42
CA LEU A 110 -3.55 11.23 -9.94
C LEU A 110 -4.19 10.20 -9.02
N CYS A 111 -5.31 10.55 -8.39
CA CYS A 111 -6.01 9.73 -7.40
C CYS A 111 -7.42 9.45 -7.91
N THR A 112 -7.83 8.19 -7.91
CA THR A 112 -9.20 7.80 -8.26
C THR A 112 -9.96 7.42 -6.99
N HIS A 113 -11.00 8.19 -6.68
CA HIS A 113 -11.80 8.08 -5.46
C HIS A 113 -13.23 7.65 -5.78
N THR A 114 -13.78 6.68 -5.03
CA THR A 114 -15.19 6.28 -5.16
C THR A 114 -16.06 6.96 -4.10
N HIS A 115 -17.14 7.58 -4.56
CA HIS A 115 -18.16 8.17 -3.69
C HIS A 115 -19.08 7.10 -3.07
N PRO A 116 -19.80 7.42 -1.98
CA PRO A 116 -20.80 6.53 -1.38
C PRO A 116 -21.94 6.05 -2.31
N GLY A 117 -22.04 6.58 -3.53
CA GLY A 117 -22.98 6.14 -4.57
C GLY A 117 -22.39 5.20 -5.63
N GLY A 118 -21.12 4.81 -5.50
CA GLY A 118 -20.44 3.92 -6.46
C GLY A 118 -19.88 4.62 -7.70
N THR A 119 -20.03 5.94 -7.82
CA THR A 119 -19.38 6.73 -8.87
C THR A 119 -17.96 7.07 -8.48
N SER A 120 -17.02 6.98 -9.41
CA SER A 120 -15.61 7.32 -9.17
C SER A 120 -15.21 8.59 -9.91
N ASP A 121 -14.46 9.45 -9.22
CA ASP A 121 -13.85 10.66 -9.78
C ASP A 121 -12.33 10.52 -9.79
N GLN A 122 -11.72 11.12 -10.80
CA GLN A 122 -10.28 11.26 -10.89
C GLN A 122 -9.88 12.69 -10.54
N VAL A 123 -8.94 12.81 -9.59
CA VAL A 123 -8.50 14.11 -9.07
C VAL A 123 -6.97 14.17 -8.95
N TYR A 124 -6.45 15.39 -8.96
CA TYR A 124 -5.03 15.67 -8.86
C TYR A 124 -4.68 16.12 -7.45
N CYS A 125 -3.77 15.42 -6.79
CA CYS A 125 -3.33 15.68 -5.43
C CYS A 125 -1.85 16.05 -5.37
N LEU A 126 -1.47 16.77 -4.33
CA LEU A 126 -0.09 17.25 -4.18
C LEU A 126 0.86 16.12 -3.79
N ARG A 127 0.42 15.23 -2.89
CA ARG A 127 1.24 14.13 -2.38
C ARG A 127 0.38 12.92 -1.97
N LEU A 128 1.00 11.75 -2.05
CA LEU A 128 0.52 10.53 -1.39
C LEU A 128 0.90 10.60 0.08
N VAL A 129 -0.05 10.30 0.95
CA VAL A 129 0.17 10.25 2.41
C VAL A 129 0.27 8.80 2.88
N ARG A 130 -0.52 7.93 2.26
CA ARG A 130 -0.60 6.51 2.58
C ARG A 130 -0.57 5.73 1.26
N PRO A 131 0.60 5.32 0.76
CA PRO A 131 0.68 4.51 -0.45
C PRO A 131 0.22 3.08 -0.15
N GLN A 132 -0.22 2.36 -1.19
CA GLN A 132 -0.49 0.94 -1.10
C GLN A 132 0.78 0.12 -0.86
N GLN A 133 0.59 -1.08 -0.34
CA GLN A 133 1.62 -2.07 -0.09
C GLN A 133 1.30 -3.37 -0.83
N CYS A 134 2.35 -4.03 -1.29
CA CYS A 134 2.29 -5.32 -1.95
C CYS A 134 3.00 -6.35 -1.09
N SER A 135 2.25 -7.28 -0.49
CA SER A 135 2.81 -8.30 0.41
C SER A 135 3.21 -9.59 -0.30
N GLY A 136 2.89 -9.72 -1.59
CA GLY A 136 3.20 -10.89 -2.41
C GLY A 136 3.42 -10.52 -3.88
N CYS A 137 4.68 -10.26 -4.22
CA CYS A 137 5.11 -9.91 -5.58
C CYS A 137 5.47 -11.19 -6.36
N ASN A 138 4.90 -11.36 -7.55
CA ASN A 138 5.48 -12.24 -8.57
C ASN A 138 6.39 -11.36 -9.45
N ALA A 139 7.68 -11.68 -9.47
CA ALA A 139 8.68 -11.03 -10.33
C ALA A 139 8.66 -11.63 -11.74
#